data_AF-A0A0Q7H1V9-F1
#
_entry.id   AF-A0A0Q7H1V9-F1
#
_cell.length_a   1.000
_cell.length_b   1.000
_cell.length_c   1.000
_cell.angle_alpha   90.00
_cell.angle_beta   90.00
_cell.angle_gamma   90.00
#
_symmetry.space_group_name_H-M   'P 1'
#
loop_
_entity.id
_entity.type
_entity.pdbx_description
1 polymer ?
#
loop_
_entity_poly.entity_id
_entity_poly.type
_entity_poly.pdbx_seq_one_letter_code
_entity_poly.pdbx_strand_id
1 'polypeptide(L)' 'MTVLNRLDRFHLAADAIARVPRLCDSAGHVQQQLRDRLLEHRAYITRHGRDMPEIENWRWSR' A
#
# COMPACT_ATOMS: atom_id res chain seq x y z
N MET A 1 -8.12 4.98 10.50
CA MET A 1 -7.03 5.58 9.70
C MET A 1 -5.68 4.97 10.06
N THR A 2 -5.22 3.98 9.29
CA THR A 2 -3.88 3.37 9.45
C THR A 2 -2.83 3.99 8.52
N VAL A 3 -3.25 4.60 7.42
CA VAL A 3 -2.37 5.24 6.41
C VAL A 3 -1.52 6.35 7.00
N LEU A 4 -2.11 7.24 7.82
CA LEU A 4 -1.35 8.33 8.47
C LEU A 4 -0.28 7.82 9.43
N ASN A 5 -0.48 6.64 9.99
CA ASN A 5 0.46 5.99 10.90
C ASN A 5 1.44 5.06 10.18
N ARG A 6 1.37 4.96 8.85
CA ARG A 6 2.17 4.04 8.03
C ARG A 6 2.00 2.57 8.40
N LEU A 7 0.82 2.21 8.91
CA LEU A 7 0.47 0.84 9.31
C LEU A 7 -0.44 0.14 8.31
N ASP A 8 -0.71 0.77 7.16
CA ASP A 8 -1.49 0.12 6.10
C ASP A 8 -0.63 -0.87 5.29
N ARG A 9 -1.34 -1.73 4.54
CA ARG A 9 -0.75 -2.83 3.77
C ARG A 9 0.28 -2.38 2.74
N PHE A 10 0.16 -1.18 2.17
CA PHE A 10 1.11 -0.71 1.15
C PHE A 10 2.43 -0.29 1.77
N HIS A 11 2.39 0.41 2.92
CA HIS A 11 3.61 0.71 3.68
C HIS A 11 4.29 -0.57 4.17
N LEU A 12 3.55 -1.51 4.73
CA LEU A 12 4.11 -2.78 5.20
C LEU A 12 4.74 -3.60 4.06
N ALA A 13 4.11 -3.64 2.89
CA ALA A 13 4.67 -4.31 1.72
C ALA A 13 5.95 -3.63 1.21
N ALA A 14 5.96 -2.29 1.16
CA ALA A 14 7.14 -1.53 0.73
C ALA A 14 8.33 -1.74 1.69
N ASP A 15 8.06 -1.75 3.00
CA ASP A 15 9.05 -2.02 4.04
C ASP A 15 9.58 -3.46 3.97
N ALA A 16 8.71 -4.44 3.70
CA ALA A 16 9.13 -5.82 3.52
C ALA A 16 10.09 -5.95 2.32
N ILE A 17 9.77 -5.33 1.18
CA ILE A 17 10.66 -5.29 0.00
C ILE A 17 12.01 -4.67 0.34
N ALA A 18 12.01 -3.51 1.01
CA ALA A 18 13.24 -2.79 1.35
C ALA A 18 14.13 -3.54 2.35
N ARG A 19 13.57 -4.46 3.14
CA ARG A 19 14.29 -5.23 4.17
C ARG A 19 14.74 -6.61 3.70
N VAL A 20 14.30 -7.07 2.53
CA VAL A 20 14.71 -8.36 1.96
C VAL A 20 15.77 -8.11 0.88
N PRO A 21 17.07 -8.37 1.16
CA PRO A 21 18.16 -7.98 0.25
C PRO A 21 18.02 -8.50 -1.18
N ARG A 22 17.44 -9.70 -1.34
CA ARG A 22 17.23 -10.31 -2.66
C ARG A 22 16.19 -9.59 -3.53
N LEU A 23 15.33 -8.77 -2.93
CA LEU A 23 14.25 -8.05 -3.61
C LEU A 23 14.60 -6.59 -3.88
N CYS A 24 15.59 -6.01 -3.18
CA CYS A 24 15.92 -4.59 -3.28
C CYS A 24 16.20 -4.13 -4.73
N ASP A 25 16.96 -4.92 -5.49
CA ASP A 25 17.37 -4.54 -6.85
C ASP A 25 16.33 -4.88 -7.93
N SER A 26 15.42 -5.82 -7.66
CA SER A 26 14.45 -6.32 -8.64
C SER A 26 13.05 -5.74 -8.48
N ALA A 27 12.73 -5.15 -7.33
CA ALA A 27 11.37 -4.73 -6.99
C ALA A 27 11.07 -3.25 -7.25
N GLY A 28 11.92 -2.52 -8.00
CA GLY A 28 11.75 -1.08 -8.23
C GLY A 28 10.39 -0.69 -8.81
N HIS A 29 9.88 -1.45 -9.78
CA HIS A 29 8.54 -1.22 -10.34
C HIS A 29 7.42 -1.46 -9.32
N VAL A 30 7.56 -2.49 -8.46
CA VAL A 30 6.57 -2.78 -7.43
C VAL A 30 6.56 -1.69 -6.37
N GLN A 31 7.74 -1.19 -5.96
CA GLN A 31 7.82 -0.06 -5.03
C GLN A 31 7.18 1.20 -5.59
N GLN A 32 7.33 1.47 -6.89
CA GLN A 32 6.64 2.59 -7.54
C GLN A 32 5.12 2.40 -7.50
N GLN A 33 4.62 1.22 -7.86
CA GLN A 33 3.17 0.92 -7.82
C GLN A 33 2.60 1.09 -6.40
N LEU A 34 3.31 0.64 -5.36
CA LEU A 34 2.88 0.82 -3.96
C LEU A 34 2.78 2.30 -3.58
N ARG A 35 3.71 3.14 -4.05
CA ARG A 35 3.64 4.60 -3.84
C ARG A 35 2.46 5.22 -4.56
N ASP A 36 2.21 4.81 -5.80
CA ASP A 36 1.09 5.31 -6.59
C ASP A 36 -0.25 4.95 -5.92
N ARG A 37 -0.38 3.72 -5.40
CA ARG A 37 -1.56 3.29 -4.62
C ARG A 37 -1.76 4.09 -3.34
N LEU A 38 -0.68 4.46 -2.63
CA LEU A 38 -0.78 5.32 -1.45
C LEU A 38 -1.32 6.71 -1.79
N LEU A 39 -0.90 7.28 -2.93
CA LEU A 39 -1.42 8.56 -3.41
C LEU A 39 -2.90 8.45 -3.78
N GLU A 40 -3.28 7.39 -4.50
CA GLU A 40 -4.67 7.11 -4.86
C GLU A 40 -5.55 6.94 -3.62
N HIS A 41 -5.09 6.16 -2.64
CA HIS A 41 -5.84 5.91 -1.39
C HIS A 41 -6.03 7.19 -0.60
N ARG A 42 -4.99 8.03 -0.49
CA ARG A 42 -5.11 9.33 0.17
C ARG A 42 -6.12 10.24 -0.55
N ALA A 43 -6.06 10.32 -1.88
CA ALA A 43 -7.00 11.10 -2.66
C ALA A 43 -8.44 10.58 -2.50
N TYR A 44 -8.62 9.26 -2.47
CA TYR A 44 -9.92 8.64 -2.29
C TYR A 44 -10.51 8.94 -0.91
N ILE A 45 -9.73 8.82 0.16
CA ILE A 45 -10.18 9.17 1.52
C ILE A 45 -10.58 10.64 1.59
N THR A 46 -9.77 11.55 1.03
CA THR A 46 -10.10 12.98 1.00
C THR A 46 -11.41 13.26 0.25
N ARG A 47 -11.68 12.54 -0.84
CA ARG A 47 -12.88 12.75 -1.66
C ARG A 47 -14.14 12.10 -1.07
N HIS A 48 -14.02 10.93 -0.47
CA HIS A 48 -15.16 10.08 -0.10
C HIS A 48 -15.34 9.89 1.40
N GLY A 49 -14.37 10.28 2.23
CA GLY A 49 -14.41 10.13 3.68
C GLY A 49 -14.35 8.68 4.18
N ARG A 50 -14.04 7.72 3.31
CA ARG A 50 -13.94 6.29 3.62
C ARG A 50 -12.77 5.64 2.89
N ASP A 51 -12.44 4.42 3.27
CA ASP A 51 -11.36 3.65 2.63
C ASP A 51 -11.78 3.18 1.22
N MET A 52 -10.78 2.88 0.38
CA MET A 52 -11.05 2.38 -0.97
C MET A 52 -11.80 1.03 -0.91
N PRO A 53 -12.69 0.73 -1.86
CA PRO A 53 -13.42 -0.54 -1.88
C PRO A 53 -12.49 -1.75 -1.93
N GLU A 54 -11.32 -1.63 -2.57
CA GLU A 54 -10.28 -2.68 -2.59
C GLU A 54 -9.78 -3.00 -1.17
N ILE A 55 -9.70 -2.00 -0.29
CA ILE A 55 -9.24 -2.18 1.09
C ILE A 55 -10.38 -2.73 1.95
N GLU A 56 -11.58 -2.15 1.85
CA GLU A 56 -12.75 -2.54 2.63
C GLU A 56 -13.25 -3.95 2.32
N ASN A 57 -13.25 -4.33 1.03
CA ASN A 57 -13.80 -5.61 0.58
C ASN A 57 -12.74 -6.70 0.45
N TRP A 58 -11.50 -6.44 0.86
CA TRP A 58 -10.43 -7.42 0.75
C TRP A 58 -10.69 -8.62 1.64
N ARG A 59 -10.44 -9.81 1.08
CA ARG A 59 -10.52 -11.08 1.78
C ARG A 59 -9.33 -11.93 1.38
N TRP A 60 -8.82 -12.70 2.34
CA TRP A 60 -7.82 -13.73 2.04
C TRP A 60 -8.43 -14.79 1.11
N SER A 61 -7.81 -15.01 -0.04
CA SER A 61 -8.04 -16.22 -0.85
C SER A 61 -7.23 -17.37 -0.26
N ARG A 62 -7.80 -18.58 -0.26
CA ARG A 62 -7.10 -19.80 0.12
C ARG A 62 -6.11 -20.24 -0.95
#